data_AF-A0A656K4J8-F1
#
_entry.id   AF-A0A656K4J8-F1
#
_cell.length_a   1.000
_cell.length_b   1.000
_cell.length_c   1.000
_cell.angle_alpha   90.00
_cell.angle_beta   90.00
_cell.angle_gamma   90.00
#
_symmetry.space_group_name_H-M   'P 1'
#
loop_
_entity.id
_entity.type
_entity.pdbx_description
1 polymer ?
#
loop_
_entity_poly.entity_id
_entity_poly.type
_entity_poly.pdbx_seq_one_letter_code
_entity_poly.pdbx_strand_id
1 'polypeptide(L)' 'MTLRIAINGFGRIGRNVLRALYTQGYRQDLQVVAI' A
#
# COMPACT_ATOMS: atom_id res chain seq x y z
N MET A 1 -0.44 -14.70 -5.82
CA MET A 1 0.95 -14.37 -5.43
C MET A 1 0.99 -12.87 -5.25
N THR A 2 1.30 -12.38 -4.05
CA THR A 2 1.19 -10.95 -3.69
C THR A 2 2.47 -10.19 -4.03
N LEU A 3 2.34 -9.05 -4.72
CA LEU A 3 3.45 -8.15 -5.01
C LEU A 3 3.85 -7.41 -3.73
N ARG A 4 5.12 -7.52 -3.34
CA ARG A 4 5.66 -6.90 -2.12
C ARG A 4 6.27 -5.55 -2.47
N ILE A 5 5.79 -4.48 -1.85
CA ILE A 5 6.23 -3.11 -2.11
C ILE A 5 6.67 -2.41 -0.83
N ALA A 6 7.60 -1.47 -0.96
CA ALA A 6 7.89 -0.49 0.06
C ALA A 6 7.33 0.86 -0.38
N ILE A 7 6.77 1.63 0.55
CA ILE A 7 6.48 3.04 0.33
C ILE A 7 7.77 3.80 0.73
N ASN A 8 8.19 4.78 -0.07
CA ASN A 8 9.26 5.71 0.31
C ASN A 8 8.63 7.10 0.33
N GLY A 9 8.35 7.60 1.54
CA GLY A 9 7.68 8.88 1.75
C GLY A 9 6.21 8.72 2.13
N PHE A 10 5.94 8.67 3.44
CA PHE A 10 4.59 8.52 4.02
C PHE A 10 3.84 9.84 4.23
N GLY A 11 3.94 10.73 3.25
CA GLY A 11 3.23 12.01 3.22
C GLY A 11 1.74 11.85 2.89
N ARG A 12 1.15 12.89 2.30
CA ARG A 12 -0.27 12.87 1.86
C ARG A 12 -0.54 11.74 0.86
N ILE A 13 0.39 11.50 -0.06
CA ILE A 13 0.26 10.46 -1.10
C ILE A 13 0.39 9.06 -0.47
N GLY A 14 1.47 8.79 0.28
CA GLY A 14 1.67 7.46 0.91
C GLY A 14 0.51 7.03 1.80
N ARG A 15 -0.07 7.96 2.59
CA ARG A 15 -1.26 7.68 3.41
C ARG A 15 -2.50 7.37 2.59
N ASN A 16 -2.72 8.07 1.47
CA ASN A 16 -3.86 7.82 0.59
C ASN A 16 -3.72 6.49 -0.17
N VAL A 17 -2.50 6.14 -0.60
CA VAL A 17 -2.22 4.84 -1.23
C VAL A 17 -2.47 3.71 -0.24
N LEU A 18 -1.99 3.83 1.00
CA LEU A 18 -2.26 2.85 2.04
C LEU A 18 -3.77 2.73 2.34
N ARG A 19 -4.49 3.86 2.38
CA ARG A 19 -5.95 3.85 2.52
C ARG A 19 -6.62 3.08 1.39
N ALA A 20 -6.29 3.41 0.13
CA ALA A 20 -6.86 2.73 -1.04
C ALA A 20 -6.59 1.22 -1.02
N LEU A 21 -5.38 0.80 -0.63
CA LEU A 21 -5.01 -0.61 -0.48
C LEU A 21 -5.95 -1.37 0.46
N TYR A 22 -6.35 -0.76 1.58
CA TYR A 22 -7.23 -1.38 2.57
C TYR A 22 -8.73 -1.21 2.27
N THR A 23 -9.13 -0.14 1.58
CA THR A 23 -10.56 0.16 1.34
C THR A 23 -11.08 -0.36 0.00
N GLN A 24 -10.22 -0.51 -1.00
CA GLN A 24 -10.63 -0.94 -2.36
C GLN A 24 -10.29 -2.40 -2.66
N GLY A 25 -9.87 -3.16 -1.64
CA GLY A 25 -9.68 -4.60 -1.75
C GLY A 25 -8.34 -5.02 -2.37
N TYR A 26 -7.42 -4.14 -2.74
CA TYR A 26 -6.14 -4.52 -3.37
C TYR A 26 -5.17 -5.36 -2.52
N ARG A 27 -5.55 -5.70 -1.28
CA ARG A 27 -4.71 -6.43 -0.33
C ARG A 27 -4.36 -7.86 -0.79
N GLN A 28 -5.20 -8.50 -1.62
CA GLN A 28 -4.85 -9.82 -2.18
C GLN A 28 -3.79 -9.76 -3.29
N ASP A 29 -3.58 -8.56 -3.87
CA ASP A 29 -2.66 -8.36 -4.99
C ASP A 29 -1.36 -7.70 -4.52
N LEU A 30 -1.43 -6.84 -3.49
CA LEU A 30 -0.33 -6.00 -3.01
C LEU A 30 -0.14 -6.10 -1.51
N GLN A 31 1.12 -6.19 -1.08
CA GLN A 31 1.53 -6.19 0.31
C GLN A 31 2.60 -5.11 0.55
N VAL A 32 2.28 -4.12 1.38
CA VAL A 32 3.25 -3.13 1.86
C VAL A 32 4.09 -3.76 2.96
N VAL A 33 5.40 -3.87 2.76
CA VAL A 33 6.35 -4.48 3.72
C VAL A 33 7.15 -3.46 4.52
N ALA A 34 7.23 -2.23 4.02
CA ALA A 34 7.90 -1.10 4.65
C ALA A 34 7.27 0.22 4.17
N ILE A 35 7.45 1.30 4.95
CA ILE A 35 6.90 2.64 4.71
C ILE A 35 8.00 3.69 4.79
#